data_AF-A0A2V6GEK9-F1
#
_entry.id   AF-A0A2V6GEK9-F1
#
_cell.length_a   1.000
_cell.length_b   1.000
_cell.length_c   1.000
_cell.angle_alpha   90.00
_cell.angle_beta   90.00
_cell.angle_gamma   90.00
#
_symmetry.space_group_name_H-M   'P 1'
#
loop_
_entity.id
_entity.type
_entity.pdbx_description
1 polymer ?
#
loop_
_entity_poly.entity_id
_entity_poly.type
_entity_poly.pdbx_seq_one_letter_code
_entity_poly.pdbx_strand_id
1 'polypeptide(L)'
;MEGQIEVQEIIAILHKWGIHTLGQLAALDKEQLGARLGPEAIRMWERANGRSNRLLKLIRPPESFEESFEFEREIETAEPVLFMLRRFLEQLAVRLAAIYLVAKELTLRITFANSRQDEPAVAGKQSYERVFKIPQPTNNVDLLFRMLQTHLENFRSEHPIVAVALSAEPIKPAGEQFGLFETTLRNPHQLSETLARLTALLGNDRIGTPVLEETHRPDAFRMQPFSWAVVSAVSSGETPRALRTAHATTALRRFRPALSTSVLQDEDTPAHIRSAEMSGKIIAQRGPYLLSGNWWDEKSWRRAEWDLQLENGELVRAHERDGVWKIDGVYD
;
A
#
# COMPACT_ATOMS: atom_id res chain seq x y z
N MET A 1 -22.53 35.31 15.22
CA MET A 1 -22.29 36.68 15.71
C MET A 1 -23.54 37.56 15.58
N GLU A 2 -24.34 37.42 14.52
CA GLU A 2 -25.59 38.18 14.32
C GLU A 2 -26.60 38.08 15.47
N GLY A 3 -26.88 36.87 15.99
CA GLY A 3 -27.85 36.69 17.07
C GLY A 3 -27.46 37.29 18.43
N GLN A 4 -26.22 37.73 18.65
CA GLN A 4 -25.84 38.46 19.88
C GLN A 4 -26.16 39.96 19.78
N ILE A 5 -26.18 40.51 18.57
CA ILE A 5 -26.43 41.94 18.32
C ILE A 5 -27.93 42.24 18.47
N GLU A 6 -28.79 41.38 17.90
CA GLU A 6 -30.25 41.49 18.03
C GLU A 6 -30.72 41.42 19.49
N VAL A 7 -30.06 40.59 20.31
CA VAL A 7 -30.38 40.45 21.74
C VAL A 7 -30.10 41.74 22.52
N GLN A 8 -29.01 42.43 22.21
CA GLN A 8 -28.66 43.68 22.89
C GLN A 8 -29.63 44.81 22.54
N GLU A 9 -30.08 44.89 21.29
CA GLU A 9 -31.08 45.86 20.86
C GLU A 9 -32.45 45.63 21.52
N ILE A 10 -32.90 44.37 21.60
CA ILE A 10 -34.13 44.00 22.30
C ILE A 10 -34.06 44.40 23.78
N ILE A 11 -32.93 44.14 24.46
CA ILE A 11 -32.73 44.55 25.85
C ILE A 11 -32.80 46.07 25.98
N ALA A 12 -32.14 46.84 25.11
CA ALA A 12 -32.20 48.29 25.13
C ALA A 12 -33.64 48.82 24.97
N ILE A 13 -34.46 48.20 24.12
CA ILE A 13 -35.87 48.54 23.95
C ILE A 13 -36.69 48.20 25.20
N LEU A 14 -36.49 47.02 25.79
CA LEU A 14 -37.16 46.61 27.03
C LEU A 14 -36.85 47.56 28.20
N HIS A 15 -35.59 48.00 28.32
CA HIS A 15 -35.20 49.00 29.31
C HIS A 15 -35.90 50.35 29.09
N LYS A 16 -36.08 50.77 27.83
CA LYS A 16 -36.87 51.99 27.52
C LYS A 16 -38.36 51.84 27.85
N TRP A 17 -38.88 50.63 27.88
CA TRP A 17 -40.26 50.32 28.31
C TRP A 17 -40.38 50.13 29.84
N GLY A 18 -39.31 50.33 30.60
CA GLY A 18 -39.29 50.19 32.06
C GLY A 18 -39.20 48.75 32.55
N ILE A 19 -38.85 47.80 31.67
CA ILE A 19 -38.68 46.38 32.00
C ILE A 19 -37.20 46.16 32.30
N HIS A 20 -36.89 45.91 33.57
CA HIS A 20 -35.53 45.76 34.08
C HIS A 20 -35.28 44.40 34.75
N THR A 21 -36.34 43.62 34.98
CA THR A 21 -36.24 42.31 35.64
C THR A 21 -36.86 41.19 34.80
N LEU A 22 -36.38 39.96 35.00
CA LEU A 22 -36.96 38.78 34.36
C LEU A 22 -38.42 38.54 34.76
N GLY A 23 -38.80 38.90 35.99
CA GLY A 23 -40.19 38.80 36.45
C GLY A 23 -41.12 39.78 35.72
N GLN A 24 -40.66 41.01 35.46
CA GLN A 24 -41.41 41.97 34.65
C GLN A 24 -41.56 41.51 33.20
N LEU A 25 -40.51 40.93 32.61
CA LEU A 25 -40.59 40.34 31.27
C LEU A 25 -41.55 39.15 31.22
N ALA A 26 -41.53 38.28 32.24
CA ALA A 26 -42.41 37.12 32.33
C ALA A 26 -43.89 37.47 32.52
N ALA A 27 -44.18 38.63 33.11
CA ALA A 27 -45.55 39.14 33.31
C ALA A 27 -46.20 39.71 32.04
N LEU A 28 -45.43 39.93 30.97
CA LEU A 28 -45.95 40.44 29.70
C LEU A 28 -46.67 39.34 28.90
N ASP A 29 -47.62 39.76 28.08
CA ASP A 29 -48.30 38.89 27.14
C ASP A 29 -47.35 38.43 26.00
N LYS A 30 -47.33 37.12 25.74
CA LYS A 30 -46.43 36.48 24.77
C LYS A 30 -46.68 36.96 23.35
N GLU A 31 -47.95 37.12 22.96
CA GLU A 31 -48.34 37.46 21.60
C GLU A 31 -48.02 38.93 21.29
N GLN A 32 -48.29 39.82 22.24
CA GLN A 32 -47.97 41.25 22.12
C GLN A 32 -46.46 41.51 22.07
N LEU A 33 -45.68 40.76 22.87
CA LEU A 33 -44.23 40.84 22.88
C LEU A 33 -43.64 40.36 21.53
N GLY A 34 -44.14 39.23 21.03
CA GLY A 34 -43.74 38.68 19.74
C GLY A 34 -44.08 39.56 18.55
N ALA A 35 -45.25 40.20 18.56
CA ALA A 35 -45.68 41.11 17.50
C ALA A 35 -44.78 42.36 17.37
N ARG A 36 -44.16 42.81 18.48
CA ARG A 36 -43.37 44.05 18.50
C ARG A 36 -41.87 43.84 18.33
N LEU A 37 -41.34 42.75 18.90
CA LEU A 37 -39.90 42.49 19.00
C LEU A 37 -39.47 41.21 18.29
N GLY A 38 -40.42 40.51 17.66
CA GLY A 38 -40.14 39.35 16.84
C GLY A 38 -39.88 38.06 17.63
N PRO A 39 -39.36 37.01 16.94
CA PRO A 39 -39.26 35.66 17.49
C PRO A 39 -38.19 35.51 18.58
N GLU A 40 -37.13 36.31 18.58
CA GLU A 40 -36.10 36.26 19.63
C GLU A 40 -36.64 36.74 20.98
N ALA A 41 -37.54 37.73 21.01
CA ALA A 41 -38.20 38.16 22.24
C ALA A 41 -39.11 37.07 22.84
N ILE A 42 -39.76 36.28 21.98
CA ILE A 42 -40.53 35.10 22.40
C ILE A 42 -39.59 34.08 23.06
N ARG A 43 -38.42 33.79 22.45
CA ARG A 43 -37.42 32.87 23.02
C ARG A 43 -36.92 33.34 24.38
N MET A 44 -36.73 34.64 24.57
CA MET A 44 -36.36 35.22 25.88
C MET A 44 -37.47 35.06 26.91
N TRP A 45 -38.72 35.32 26.53
CA TRP A 45 -39.89 35.13 27.40
C TRP A 45 -40.06 33.66 27.81
N GLU A 46 -39.86 32.72 26.88
CA GLU A 46 -39.91 31.28 27.16
C GLU A 46 -38.78 30.84 28.10
N ARG A 47 -37.57 31.41 27.96
CA ARG A 47 -36.46 31.19 28.90
C ARG A 47 -36.77 31.76 30.28
N ALA A 48 -37.34 32.96 30.37
CA ALA A 48 -37.71 33.61 31.63
C ALA A 48 -38.81 32.85 32.39
N ASN A 49 -39.74 32.21 31.66
CA ASN A 49 -40.81 31.37 32.22
C ASN A 49 -40.43 29.89 32.39
N GLY A 50 -39.16 29.52 32.24
CA GLY A 50 -38.70 28.14 32.39
C GLY A 50 -39.27 27.15 31.37
N ARG A 51 -39.84 27.64 30.26
CA ARG A 51 -40.39 26.82 29.16
C ARG A 51 -39.33 26.44 28.12
N SER A 52 -38.11 26.94 28.27
CA SER A 52 -36.98 26.61 27.40
C SER A 52 -36.36 25.28 27.79
N ASN A 53 -36.46 24.28 26.93
CA ASN A 53 -35.75 23.01 27.09
C ASN A 53 -34.35 23.10 26.47
N ARG A 54 -33.30 23.18 27.29
CA ARG A 54 -31.90 23.13 26.84
C ARG A 54 -31.35 21.74 27.13
N LEU A 55 -31.37 20.87 26.13
CA LEU A 55 -30.72 19.57 26.21
C LEU A 55 -29.22 19.76 26.47
N LEU A 56 -28.71 19.10 27.51
CA LEU A 56 -27.28 19.02 27.76
C LEU A 56 -26.65 18.20 26.64
N LYS A 57 -25.86 18.86 25.79
CA LYS A 57 -25.04 18.16 24.80
C LYS A 57 -23.74 17.75 25.48
N LEU A 58 -23.48 16.45 25.52
CA LEU A 58 -22.18 15.93 25.92
C LEU A 58 -21.16 16.38 24.87
N ILE A 59 -20.35 17.39 25.20
CA ILE A 59 -19.20 17.79 24.39
C ILE A 59 -18.04 16.93 24.86
N ARG A 60 -17.58 16.00 24.01
CA ARG A 60 -16.32 15.31 24.22
C ARG A 60 -15.21 16.18 23.63
N PRO A 61 -14.18 16.57 24.39
CA PRO A 61 -13.04 17.25 23.81
C PRO A 61 -12.43 16.36 22.71
N PRO A 62 -11.94 16.95 21.61
CA PRO A 62 -11.26 16.19 20.57
C PRO A 62 -10.07 15.45 21.17
N GLU A 63 -9.90 14.18 20.81
CA GLU A 63 -8.76 13.39 21.28
C GLU A 63 -7.46 13.99 20.74
N SER A 64 -6.58 14.44 21.64
CA SER A 64 -5.24 14.90 21.30
C SER A 64 -4.26 13.73 21.40
N PHE A 65 -3.49 13.50 20.34
CA PHE A 65 -2.43 12.49 20.30
C PHE A 65 -1.09 13.14 20.61
N GLU A 66 -0.90 13.51 21.86
CA GLU A 66 0.33 14.13 22.36
C GLU A 66 0.82 13.38 23.60
N GLU A 67 2.13 13.20 23.67
CA GLU A 67 2.85 12.65 24.83
C GLU A 67 4.01 13.57 25.16
N SER A 68 4.21 13.86 26.44
CA SER A 68 5.27 14.74 26.91
C SER A 68 5.92 14.22 28.18
N PHE A 69 7.17 14.59 28.40
CA PHE A 69 7.92 14.23 29.60
C PHE A 69 8.90 15.34 29.95
N GLU A 70 8.88 15.71 31.23
CA GLU A 70 9.83 16.64 31.83
C GLU A 70 10.85 15.82 32.62
N PHE A 71 12.12 16.11 32.38
CA PHE A 71 13.22 15.39 33.01
C PHE A 71 13.55 16.03 34.37
N GLU A 72 13.77 15.20 35.38
CA GLU A 72 14.18 15.67 36.71
C GLU A 72 15.55 16.34 36.71
N ARG A 73 16.42 15.96 35.77
CA ARG A 73 17.76 16.52 35.58
C ARG A 73 17.92 16.94 34.13
N GLU A 74 18.70 18.00 33.95
CA GLU A 74 19.12 18.49 32.64
C GLU A 74 19.90 17.41 31.87
N ILE A 75 19.56 17.22 30.60
CA ILE A 75 20.16 16.22 29.73
C ILE A 75 21.03 16.90 28.67
N GLU A 76 22.25 16.39 28.52
CA GLU A 76 23.22 16.87 27.55
C GLU A 76 23.38 15.94 26.33
N THR A 77 22.78 14.74 26.38
CA THR A 77 22.93 13.72 25.33
C THR A 77 21.59 13.30 24.70
N ALA A 78 21.64 12.73 23.49
CA ALA A 78 20.42 12.40 22.74
C ALA A 78 19.78 11.06 23.17
N GLU A 79 20.51 10.16 23.82
CA GLU A 79 20.05 8.81 24.15
C GLU A 79 18.83 8.78 25.07
N PRO A 80 18.76 9.58 26.16
CA PRO A 80 17.57 9.63 27.01
C PRO A 80 16.34 10.16 26.25
N VAL A 81 16.55 11.12 25.34
CA VAL A 81 15.48 11.65 24.48
C VAL A 81 14.98 10.56 23.54
N LEU A 82 15.87 9.83 22.86
CA LEU A 82 15.51 8.72 21.98
C LEU A 82 14.73 7.63 22.74
N PHE A 83 15.16 7.29 23.96
CA PHE A 83 14.45 6.33 24.79
C PHE A 83 12.99 6.77 25.06
N MET A 84 12.80 8.04 25.43
CA MET A 84 11.48 8.61 25.65
C MET A 84 10.64 8.64 24.37
N LEU A 85 11.24 9.00 23.23
CA LEU A 85 10.55 9.04 21.95
C LEU A 85 10.07 7.65 21.51
N ARG A 86 10.85 6.59 21.76
CA ARG A 86 10.39 5.22 21.47
C ARG A 86 9.16 4.87 22.28
N ARG A 87 9.17 5.19 23.58
CA ARG A 87 8.00 4.97 24.47
C ARG A 87 6.79 5.77 24.01
N PHE A 88 6.97 7.03 23.63
CA PHE A 88 5.87 7.86 23.10
C PHE A 88 5.29 7.28 21.82
N LEU A 89 6.13 6.83 20.89
CA LEU A 89 5.68 6.19 19.65
C LEU A 89 4.88 4.92 19.92
N GLU A 90 5.32 4.06 20.85
CA GLU A 90 4.59 2.85 21.24
C GLU A 90 3.19 3.21 21.80
N GLN A 91 3.12 4.20 22.69
CA GLN A 91 1.86 4.65 23.29
C GLN A 91 0.92 5.30 22.26
N LEU A 92 1.45 6.19 21.42
CA LEU A 92 0.70 6.84 20.34
C LEU A 92 0.20 5.81 19.32
N ALA A 93 1.03 4.83 18.93
CA ALA A 93 0.64 3.78 18.00
C ALA A 93 -0.54 2.94 18.53
N VAL A 94 -0.52 2.57 19.82
CA VAL A 94 -1.63 1.85 20.47
C VAL A 94 -2.91 2.69 20.49
N ARG A 95 -2.81 3.96 20.90
CA ARG A 95 -3.96 4.88 20.98
C ARG A 95 -4.58 5.15 19.60
N LEU A 96 -3.74 5.39 18.58
CA LEU A 96 -4.19 5.59 17.20
C LEU A 96 -4.83 4.33 16.61
N ALA A 97 -4.23 3.15 16.85
CA ALA A 97 -4.76 1.88 16.37
C ALA A 97 -6.11 1.53 17.01
N ALA A 98 -6.33 1.87 18.29
CA ALA A 98 -7.58 1.62 19.00
C ALA A 98 -8.80 2.31 18.36
N ILE A 99 -8.58 3.39 17.60
CA ILE A 99 -9.61 4.14 16.88
C ILE A 99 -9.46 4.07 15.35
N TYR A 100 -8.65 3.12 14.86
CA TYR A 100 -8.44 2.87 13.43
C TYR A 100 -7.84 4.06 12.65
N LEU A 101 -6.97 4.85 13.28
CA LEU A 101 -6.23 5.95 12.65
C LEU A 101 -4.74 5.62 12.54
N VAL A 102 -4.04 6.34 11.65
CA VAL A 102 -2.60 6.26 11.48
C VAL A 102 -1.94 7.64 11.55
N ALA A 103 -0.68 7.72 11.95
CA ALA A 103 0.04 8.99 11.98
C ALA A 103 0.38 9.45 10.55
N LYS A 104 0.00 10.70 10.22
CA LYS A 104 0.35 11.39 8.98
C LYS A 104 1.55 12.30 9.15
N GLU A 105 1.57 13.04 10.26
CA GLU A 105 2.64 13.95 10.62
C GLU A 105 3.00 13.74 12.09
N LEU A 106 4.27 13.92 12.44
CA LEU A 106 4.74 13.95 13.82
C LEU A 106 5.37 15.30 14.10
N THR A 107 5.04 15.91 15.23
CA THR A 107 5.68 17.15 15.69
C THR A 107 6.49 16.85 16.94
N LEU A 108 7.81 16.98 16.83
CA LEU A 108 8.75 16.87 17.93
C LEU A 108 8.99 18.26 18.52
N ARG A 109 8.82 18.39 19.84
CA ARG A 109 9.16 19.60 20.58
C ARG A 109 10.16 19.24 21.69
N ILE A 110 11.25 20.00 21.76
CA ILE A 110 12.28 19.87 22.78
C ILE A 110 12.39 21.21 23.50
N THR A 111 12.33 21.22 24.82
CA THR A 111 12.45 22.44 25.64
C THR A 111 13.80 22.44 26.33
N PHE A 112 14.47 23.58 26.31
CA PHE A 112 15.81 23.73 26.89
C PHE A 112 15.79 24.50 28.22
N ALA A 113 16.84 24.31 29.02
CA ALA A 113 17.09 25.12 30.21
C ALA A 113 17.42 26.56 29.80
N ASN A 114 16.84 27.55 30.50
CA ASN A 114 17.17 28.96 30.28
C ASN A 114 18.60 29.24 30.73
N SER A 115 19.45 29.77 29.84
CA SER A 115 20.72 30.35 30.26
C SER A 115 20.51 31.75 30.86
N ARG A 116 20.83 31.87 32.16
CA ARG A 116 21.04 33.09 32.97
C ARG A 116 19.82 33.98 33.32
N GLN A 117 19.72 34.25 34.62
CA GLN A 117 18.79 35.20 35.27
C GLN A 117 19.17 36.70 35.11
N ASP A 118 20.21 37.06 34.35
CA ASP A 118 20.79 38.43 34.37
C ASP A 118 20.72 39.20 33.04
N GLU A 119 20.05 38.70 32.00
CA GLU A 119 19.80 39.51 30.79
C GLU A 119 18.29 39.57 30.45
N PRO A 120 17.79 40.75 30.01
CA PRO A 120 16.38 40.93 29.70
C PRO A 120 15.98 39.99 28.56
N ALA A 121 14.91 39.23 28.81
CA ALA A 121 14.37 38.20 27.95
C ALA A 121 14.29 38.62 26.47
N VAL A 122 15.27 38.20 25.67
CA VAL A 122 15.11 38.12 24.23
C VAL A 122 14.26 36.88 23.96
N ALA A 123 12.96 37.12 23.78
CA ALA A 123 11.99 36.14 23.34
C ALA A 123 12.44 35.53 22.01
N GLY A 124 13.01 34.32 22.04
CA GLY A 124 13.60 33.74 20.84
C GLY A 124 13.61 32.22 20.75
N LYS A 125 14.27 31.51 21.68
CA LYS A 125 14.51 30.06 21.51
C LYS A 125 14.56 29.30 22.82
N GLN A 126 13.42 29.20 23.52
CA GLN A 126 13.26 28.30 24.67
C GLN A 126 12.87 26.87 24.25
N SER A 127 12.48 26.68 22.99
CA SER A 127 12.07 25.39 22.46
C SER A 127 12.51 25.21 21.00
N TYR A 128 12.84 23.96 20.68
CA TYR A 128 13.05 23.47 19.33
C TYR A 128 11.80 22.71 18.90
N GLU A 129 11.25 23.03 17.73
CA GLU A 129 10.08 22.35 17.16
C GLU A 129 10.38 21.88 15.73
N ARG A 130 10.04 20.63 15.44
CA ARG A 130 10.21 20.03 14.11
C ARG A 130 9.02 19.17 13.73
N VAL A 131 8.48 19.45 12.55
CA VAL A 131 7.42 18.66 11.93
C VAL A 131 8.03 17.66 10.94
N PHE A 132 7.61 16.41 11.04
CA PHE A 132 7.97 15.32 10.16
C PHE A 132 6.73 14.86 9.40
N LYS A 133 6.75 15.03 8.08
CA LYS A 133 5.71 14.50 7.20
C LYS A 133 6.04 13.06 6.85
N ILE A 134 5.12 12.15 7.15
CA ILE A 134 5.29 10.72 6.88
C ILE A 134 4.84 10.47 5.43
N PRO A 135 5.73 10.02 4.52
CA PRO A 135 5.37 9.84 3.11
C PRO A 135 4.19 8.90 2.89
N GLN A 136 4.11 7.84 3.70
CA GLN A 136 2.99 6.93 3.75
C GLN A 136 2.50 6.81 5.20
N PRO A 137 1.31 7.32 5.54
CA PRO A 137 0.82 7.32 6.91
C PRO A 137 0.86 5.92 7.54
N THR A 138 1.46 5.81 8.72
CA THR A 138 1.73 4.52 9.36
C THR A 138 1.80 4.64 10.87
N ASN A 139 1.57 3.52 11.58
CA ASN A 139 1.82 3.36 13.01
C ASN A 139 2.99 2.41 13.30
N ASN A 140 3.80 2.07 12.29
CA ASN A 140 4.96 1.22 12.50
C ASN A 140 6.01 1.97 13.32
N VAL A 141 6.13 1.58 14.60
CA VAL A 141 7.03 2.20 15.58
C VAL A 141 8.48 2.23 15.09
N ASP A 142 8.99 1.15 14.49
CA ASP A 142 10.39 1.07 14.10
C ASP A 142 10.71 2.02 12.93
N LEU A 143 9.77 2.20 11.99
CA LEU A 143 9.92 3.16 10.88
C LEU A 143 9.90 4.61 11.39
N LEU A 144 8.92 4.94 12.24
CA LEU A 144 8.78 6.28 12.81
C LEU A 144 9.96 6.62 13.72
N PHE A 145 10.42 5.65 14.51
CA PHE A 145 11.57 5.80 15.40
C PHE A 145 12.85 6.03 14.61
N ARG A 146 13.10 5.25 13.55
CA ARG A 146 14.28 5.44 12.68
C ARG A 146 14.33 6.86 12.10
N MET A 147 13.19 7.41 11.67
CA MET A 147 13.11 8.78 11.16
C MET A 147 13.50 9.81 12.23
N LEU A 148 12.99 9.67 13.46
CA LEU A 148 13.35 10.56 14.58
C LEU A 148 14.83 10.41 14.97
N GLN A 149 15.34 9.18 14.98
CA GLN A 149 16.74 8.87 15.27
C GLN A 149 17.68 9.53 14.26
N THR A 150 17.46 9.34 12.96
CA THR A 150 18.27 9.96 11.90
C THR A 150 18.27 11.49 11.98
N HIS A 151 17.16 12.09 12.41
CA HIS A 151 17.11 13.53 12.64
C HIS A 151 17.93 13.95 13.86
N LEU A 152 17.82 13.22 14.97
CA LEU A 152 18.53 13.53 16.21
C LEU A 152 20.04 13.25 16.15
N GLU A 153 20.51 12.37 15.26
CA GLU A 153 21.95 12.15 15.02
C GLU A 153 22.69 13.43 14.61
N ASN A 154 22.01 14.32 13.87
CA ASN A 154 22.59 15.59 13.41
C ASN A 154 22.18 16.78 14.27
N PHE A 155 21.35 16.56 15.29
CA PHE A 155 20.84 17.61 16.15
C PHE A 155 21.89 17.98 17.21
N ARG A 156 22.19 19.29 17.31
CA ARG A 156 23.06 19.85 18.34
C ARG A 156 22.30 20.95 19.08
N SER A 157 22.47 20.98 20.40
CA SER A 157 21.93 22.03 21.25
C SER A 157 23.07 22.72 22.01
N GLU A 158 22.94 24.03 22.18
CA GLU A 158 23.83 24.84 23.03
C GLU A 158 23.37 24.83 24.50
N HIS A 159 22.15 24.37 24.76
CA HIS A 159 21.53 24.35 26.07
C HIS A 159 21.05 22.94 26.45
N PRO A 160 21.15 22.56 27.74
CA PRO A 160 20.64 21.28 28.21
C PRO A 160 19.13 21.14 28.00
N ILE A 161 18.69 19.91 27.77
CA ILE A 161 17.28 19.56 27.53
C ILE A 161 16.58 19.33 28.86
N VAL A 162 15.40 19.94 29.04
CA VAL A 162 14.58 19.83 30.25
C VAL A 162 13.28 19.08 29.98
N ALA A 163 12.75 19.16 28.75
CA ALA A 163 11.54 18.43 28.40
C ALA A 163 11.51 18.01 26.93
N VAL A 164 10.76 16.94 26.64
CA VAL A 164 10.47 16.48 25.29
C VAL A 164 8.98 16.20 25.15
N ALA A 165 8.39 16.60 24.03
CA ALA A 165 7.02 16.27 23.66
C ALA A 165 6.97 15.79 22.20
N LEU A 166 6.06 14.86 21.95
CA LEU A 166 5.79 14.33 20.61
C LEU A 166 4.28 14.31 20.40
N SER A 167 3.82 14.98 19.35
CA SER A 167 2.42 14.92 18.92
C SER A 167 2.29 14.29 17.55
N ALA A 168 1.18 13.57 17.34
CA ALA A 168 0.84 12.94 16.08
C ALA A 168 -0.41 13.59 15.49
N GLU A 169 -0.34 13.98 14.21
CA GLU A 169 -1.52 14.35 13.43
C GLU A 169 -2.14 13.06 12.85
N PRO A 170 -3.34 12.67 13.31
CA PRO A 170 -3.96 11.43 12.85
C PRO A 170 -4.65 11.62 11.49
N ILE A 171 -4.61 10.59 10.66
CA ILE A 171 -5.42 10.46 9.46
C ILE A 171 -6.04 9.05 9.41
N LYS A 172 -7.18 8.92 8.72
CA LYS A 172 -7.68 7.59 8.38
C LYS A 172 -6.67 6.91 7.46
N PRO A 173 -6.31 5.63 7.70
CA PRO A 173 -5.47 4.92 6.75
C PRO A 173 -6.14 4.91 5.39
N ALA A 174 -5.37 5.14 4.34
CA ALA A 174 -5.83 4.92 2.98
C ALA A 174 -6.03 3.40 2.80
N GLY A 175 -7.24 2.93 3.09
CA GLY A 175 -7.66 1.59 2.74
C GLY A 175 -8.09 1.60 1.28
N GLU A 176 -7.35 0.92 0.42
CA GLU A 176 -7.90 0.54 -0.87
C GLU A 176 -8.91 -0.59 -0.61
N GLN A 177 -10.18 -0.35 -0.93
CA GLN A 177 -11.15 -1.44 -1.00
C GLN A 177 -10.84 -2.22 -2.27
N PHE A 178 -10.04 -3.26 -2.12
CA PHE A 178 -9.75 -4.19 -3.19
C PHE A 178 -11.02 -4.96 -3.58
N GLY A 179 -11.16 -5.30 -4.86
CA GLY A 179 -12.33 -6.02 -5.35
C GLY A 179 -12.51 -7.37 -4.63
N LEU A 180 -13.78 -7.77 -4.41
CA LEU A 180 -14.13 -9.01 -3.67
C LEU A 180 -13.54 -10.30 -4.29
N PHE A 181 -13.13 -10.23 -5.56
CA PHE A 181 -12.57 -11.33 -6.35
C PHE A 181 -11.15 -11.06 -6.84
N GLU A 182 -10.54 -9.96 -6.39
CA GLU A 182 -9.15 -9.66 -6.71
C GLU A 182 -8.26 -10.39 -5.70
N THR A 183 -7.32 -11.18 -6.20
CA THR A 183 -6.21 -11.61 -5.35
C THR A 183 -5.47 -10.35 -4.94
N THR A 184 -5.37 -10.10 -3.64
CA THR A 184 -4.69 -8.91 -3.11
C THR A 184 -3.30 -9.26 -2.62
N LEU A 185 -2.35 -8.35 -2.85
CA LEU A 185 -1.07 -8.41 -2.16
C LEU A 185 -1.25 -7.93 -0.73
N ARG A 186 -1.16 -8.86 0.22
CA ARG A 186 -1.23 -8.55 1.66
C ARG A 186 -0.14 -7.58 2.12
N ASN A 187 1.05 -7.61 1.49
CA ASN A 187 2.18 -6.76 1.85
C ASN A 187 3.03 -6.43 0.60
N PRO A 188 2.84 -5.25 -0.02
CA PRO A 188 3.62 -4.83 -1.19
C PRO A 188 5.13 -4.71 -0.93
N HIS A 189 5.54 -4.28 0.27
CA HIS A 189 6.96 -4.12 0.62
C HIS A 189 7.68 -5.47 0.66
N GLN A 190 7.08 -6.47 1.31
CA GLN A 190 7.67 -7.81 1.39
C GLN A 190 7.84 -8.44 -0.01
N LEU A 191 6.89 -8.23 -0.91
CA LEU A 191 7.03 -8.66 -2.30
C LEU A 191 8.22 -7.97 -2.97
N SER A 192 8.32 -6.64 -2.86
CA SER A 192 9.40 -5.88 -3.48
C SER A 192 10.78 -6.33 -2.99
N GLU A 193 10.91 -6.61 -1.68
CA GLU A 193 12.14 -7.13 -1.08
C GLU A 193 12.47 -8.53 -1.60
N THR A 194 11.46 -9.40 -1.70
CA THR A 194 11.63 -10.76 -2.22
C THR A 194 12.05 -10.75 -3.69
N LEU A 195 11.43 -9.91 -4.52
CA LEU A 195 11.80 -9.74 -5.92
C LEU A 195 13.24 -9.22 -6.06
N ALA A 196 13.65 -8.26 -5.22
CA ALA A 196 15.02 -7.75 -5.23
C ALA A 196 16.03 -8.85 -4.86
N ARG A 197 15.74 -9.66 -3.83
CA ARG A 197 16.61 -10.79 -3.44
C ARG A 197 16.70 -11.85 -4.54
N LEU A 198 15.58 -12.24 -5.14
CA LEU A 198 15.57 -13.16 -6.26
C LEU A 198 16.40 -12.58 -7.42
N THR A 199 16.22 -11.29 -7.73
CA THR A 199 16.94 -10.61 -8.81
C THR A 199 18.45 -10.62 -8.57
N ALA A 200 18.89 -10.45 -7.32
CA ALA A 200 20.30 -10.59 -6.98
C ALA A 200 20.85 -12.02 -7.16
N LEU A 201 20.03 -13.05 -6.92
CA LEU A 201 20.43 -14.46 -7.02
C LEU A 201 20.40 -15.00 -8.45
N LEU A 202 19.35 -14.67 -9.21
CA LEU A 202 19.09 -15.22 -10.54
C LEU A 202 19.36 -14.20 -11.64
N GLY A 203 19.59 -12.92 -11.35
CA GLY A 203 19.77 -11.88 -12.36
C GLY A 203 18.46 -11.44 -13.01
N ASN A 204 18.51 -10.27 -13.65
CA ASN A 204 17.32 -9.55 -14.12
C ASN A 204 16.52 -10.30 -15.20
N ASP A 205 17.17 -11.10 -16.03
CA ASP A 205 16.52 -11.76 -17.18
C ASP A 205 15.84 -13.09 -16.82
N ARG A 206 15.96 -13.55 -15.57
CA ARG A 206 15.40 -14.85 -15.13
C ARG A 206 14.21 -14.71 -14.18
N ILE A 207 13.76 -13.48 -13.91
CA ILE A 207 12.64 -13.19 -13.00
C ILE A 207 11.68 -12.22 -13.65
N GLY A 208 10.40 -12.55 -13.64
CA GLY A 208 9.39 -11.73 -14.29
C GLY A 208 8.17 -12.50 -14.74
N THR A 209 7.41 -11.88 -15.63
CA THR A 209 6.28 -12.50 -16.33
C THR A 209 6.75 -12.93 -17.73
N PRO A 210 6.64 -14.23 -18.09
CA PRO A 210 6.95 -14.67 -19.45
C PRO A 210 5.86 -14.15 -20.39
N VAL A 211 6.28 -13.46 -21.44
CA VAL A 211 5.40 -12.97 -22.50
C VAL A 211 5.76 -13.69 -23.79
N LEU A 212 4.74 -14.32 -24.39
CA LEU A 212 4.88 -14.99 -25.68
C LEU A 212 5.33 -13.96 -26.73
N GLU A 213 6.33 -14.33 -27.52
CA GLU A 213 6.72 -13.51 -28.65
C GLU A 213 5.86 -13.85 -29.88
N GLU A 214 5.47 -12.85 -30.66
CA GLU A 214 4.76 -13.02 -31.94
C GLU A 214 5.68 -13.53 -33.07
N THR A 215 6.63 -14.40 -32.74
CA THR A 215 7.56 -15.01 -33.71
C THR A 215 7.07 -16.38 -34.19
N HIS A 216 6.00 -16.90 -33.57
CA HIS A 216 5.49 -18.27 -33.73
C HIS A 216 6.54 -19.37 -33.52
N ARG A 217 7.71 -19.00 -32.98
CA ARG A 217 8.80 -19.92 -32.72
C ARG A 217 8.47 -20.77 -31.50
N PRO A 218 8.58 -22.11 -31.58
CA PRO A 218 8.39 -22.96 -30.42
C PRO A 218 9.28 -22.52 -29.26
N ASP A 219 8.69 -22.41 -28.07
CA ASP A 219 9.34 -22.00 -26.82
C ASP A 219 9.94 -20.58 -26.81
N ALA A 220 9.59 -19.71 -27.76
CA ALA A 220 10.02 -18.31 -27.73
C ALA A 220 9.14 -17.48 -26.79
N PHE A 221 9.80 -16.94 -25.76
CA PHE A 221 9.21 -15.98 -24.84
C PHE A 221 10.29 -14.98 -24.43
N ARG A 222 9.85 -13.81 -23.98
CA ARG A 222 10.71 -12.84 -23.31
C ARG A 222 10.24 -12.65 -21.87
N MET A 223 11.19 -12.43 -20.97
CA MET A 223 10.87 -12.06 -19.61
C MET A 223 10.62 -10.55 -19.54
N GLN A 224 9.48 -10.16 -18.99
CA GLN A 224 9.20 -8.77 -18.63
C GLN A 224 9.29 -8.59 -17.11
N PRO A 225 9.74 -7.43 -16.61
CA PRO A 225 9.75 -7.15 -15.18
C PRO A 225 8.39 -7.45 -14.55
N PHE A 226 8.40 -8.20 -13.45
CA PHE A 226 7.16 -8.54 -12.77
C PHE A 226 6.49 -7.25 -12.28
N SER A 227 5.27 -7.01 -12.75
CA SER A 227 4.41 -5.94 -12.27
C SER A 227 3.15 -6.56 -11.69
N TRP A 228 2.87 -6.23 -10.44
CA TRP A 228 1.57 -6.51 -9.86
C TRP A 228 0.57 -5.48 -10.38
N ALA A 229 0.04 -5.72 -11.57
CA ALA A 229 -1.14 -5.05 -12.06
C ALA A 229 -2.28 -6.08 -12.04
N VAL A 230 -3.26 -5.88 -11.16
CA VAL A 230 -4.55 -6.58 -11.23
C VAL A 230 -5.30 -6.00 -12.43
N VAL A 231 -4.86 -6.35 -13.63
CA VAL A 231 -5.74 -6.24 -14.78
C VAL A 231 -6.54 -7.52 -14.74
N SER A 232 -7.81 -7.40 -14.34
CA SER A 232 -8.82 -8.43 -14.58
C SER A 232 -8.92 -8.63 -16.10
N ALA A 233 -8.00 -9.39 -16.68
CA ALA A 233 -8.02 -9.85 -18.05
C ALA A 233 -8.84 -11.15 -18.18
N VAL A 234 -9.84 -11.31 -17.33
CA VAL A 234 -10.88 -12.31 -17.48
C VAL A 234 -12.20 -11.58 -17.39
N SER A 235 -12.82 -11.36 -18.55
CA SER A 235 -14.25 -11.15 -18.61
C SER A 235 -14.90 -12.31 -17.86
N SER A 236 -15.48 -12.00 -16.70
CA SER A 236 -16.31 -12.88 -15.92
C SER A 236 -17.58 -13.17 -16.71
N GLY A 237 -17.49 -14.08 -17.68
CA GLY A 237 -18.62 -14.45 -18.54
C GLY A 237 -18.45 -15.78 -19.24
N GLU A 238 -17.22 -16.19 -19.57
CA GLU A 238 -16.99 -17.47 -20.24
C GLU A 238 -16.02 -18.32 -19.43
N THR A 239 -16.58 -19.14 -18.54
CA THR A 239 -15.91 -20.40 -18.22
C THR A 239 -15.58 -21.09 -19.54
N PRO A 240 -14.32 -21.49 -19.83
CA PRO A 240 -14.01 -22.30 -20.99
C PRO A 240 -14.59 -23.69 -20.75
N ARG A 241 -15.90 -23.82 -20.95
CA ARG A 241 -16.66 -25.09 -20.95
C ARG A 241 -16.18 -26.01 -22.08
N ALA A 242 -15.30 -25.53 -22.95
CA ALA A 242 -14.62 -26.27 -24.00
C ALA A 242 -13.56 -27.28 -23.51
N LEU A 243 -13.08 -27.22 -22.25
CA LEU A 243 -12.04 -28.14 -21.76
C LEU A 243 -12.56 -29.39 -21.04
N ARG A 244 -13.87 -29.63 -21.01
CA ARG A 244 -14.48 -30.83 -20.40
C ARG A 244 -14.97 -31.87 -21.40
N THR A 245 -14.41 -31.92 -22.59
CA THR A 245 -14.36 -33.17 -23.35
C THR A 245 -13.09 -33.90 -22.94
N ALA A 246 -13.24 -34.88 -22.04
CA ALA A 246 -12.22 -35.87 -21.73
C ALA A 246 -11.93 -36.72 -22.97
N HIS A 247 -11.22 -36.15 -23.94
CA HIS A 247 -10.34 -36.94 -24.78
C HIS A 247 -9.11 -37.21 -23.93
N ALA A 248 -8.63 -38.44 -23.90
CA ALA A 248 -7.29 -38.74 -23.40
C ALA A 248 -6.30 -37.98 -24.29
N THR A 249 -6.06 -36.71 -23.96
CA THR A 249 -5.10 -35.87 -24.68
C THR A 249 -3.73 -36.32 -24.22
N THR A 250 -3.04 -37.03 -25.10
CA THR A 250 -1.63 -37.38 -24.94
C THR A 250 -0.85 -36.12 -24.54
N ALA A 251 -0.18 -36.17 -23.39
CA ALA A 251 0.53 -35.00 -22.85
C ALA A 251 2.01 -35.10 -23.22
N LEU A 252 2.60 -34.02 -23.74
CA LEU A 252 4.03 -34.01 -24.03
C LEU A 252 4.81 -33.54 -22.80
N ARG A 253 5.53 -34.45 -22.14
CA ARG A 253 6.49 -34.12 -21.10
C ARG A 253 7.75 -33.55 -21.73
N ARG A 254 7.93 -32.23 -21.66
CA ARG A 254 9.02 -31.52 -22.34
C ARG A 254 10.31 -31.54 -21.53
N PHE A 255 11.44 -31.77 -22.23
CA PHE A 255 12.77 -31.59 -21.69
C PHE A 255 13.18 -30.11 -21.74
N ARG A 256 13.72 -29.60 -20.63
CA ARG A 256 14.17 -28.21 -20.48
C ARG A 256 15.56 -28.20 -19.82
N PRO A 257 16.66 -28.06 -20.59
CA PRO A 257 16.72 -27.90 -22.06
C PRO A 257 16.40 -29.20 -22.83
N ALA A 258 16.12 -29.08 -24.13
CA ALA A 258 15.94 -30.24 -25.03
C ALA A 258 17.20 -31.10 -25.10
N LEU A 259 17.04 -32.42 -25.19
CA LEU A 259 18.15 -33.37 -25.15
C LEU A 259 18.86 -33.44 -26.52
N SER A 260 20.16 -33.23 -26.54
CA SER A 260 20.96 -33.41 -27.76
C SER A 260 20.96 -34.87 -28.20
N THR A 261 20.68 -35.12 -29.48
CA THR A 261 20.61 -36.48 -30.01
C THR A 261 21.30 -36.60 -31.36
N SER A 262 21.85 -37.78 -31.64
CA SER A 262 22.31 -38.19 -32.96
C SER A 262 21.26 -39.08 -33.59
N VAL A 263 20.89 -38.79 -34.84
CA VAL A 263 19.93 -39.58 -35.61
C VAL A 263 20.66 -40.22 -36.78
N LEU A 264 20.60 -41.55 -36.88
CA LEU A 264 21.02 -42.26 -38.09
C LEU A 264 19.87 -42.19 -39.08
N GLN A 265 20.17 -41.71 -40.27
CA GLN A 265 19.21 -41.57 -41.37
C GLN A 265 19.46 -42.66 -42.41
N ASP A 266 18.37 -43.24 -42.93
CA ASP A 266 18.37 -44.15 -44.07
C ASP A 266 17.53 -43.49 -45.17
N GLU A 267 18.12 -43.25 -46.34
CA GLU A 267 17.47 -42.54 -47.47
C GLU A 267 16.72 -41.26 -47.04
N ASP A 268 17.37 -40.38 -46.29
CA ASP A 268 16.83 -39.12 -45.71
C ASP A 268 15.69 -39.29 -44.69
N THR A 269 15.44 -40.51 -44.22
CA THR A 269 14.46 -40.81 -43.16
C THR A 269 15.12 -41.20 -41.84
N PRO A 270 14.68 -40.65 -40.69
CA PRO A 270 15.14 -41.08 -39.37
C PRO A 270 14.92 -42.58 -39.12
N ALA A 271 16.01 -43.34 -38.97
CA ALA A 271 15.95 -44.80 -38.74
C ALA A 271 16.29 -45.19 -37.30
N HIS A 272 17.19 -44.44 -36.64
CA HIS A 272 17.61 -44.72 -35.26
C HIS A 272 17.96 -43.45 -34.50
N ILE A 273 17.57 -43.36 -33.24
CA ILE A 273 17.89 -42.23 -32.35
C ILE A 273 18.85 -42.70 -31.28
N ARG A 274 19.86 -41.88 -30.98
CA ARG A 274 20.75 -42.09 -29.84
C ARG A 274 20.96 -40.78 -29.09
N SER A 275 20.64 -40.76 -27.81
CA SER A 275 20.89 -39.68 -26.87
C SER A 275 21.50 -40.24 -25.58
N ALA A 276 21.83 -39.37 -24.62
CA ALA A 276 22.33 -39.81 -23.32
C ALA A 276 21.29 -40.60 -22.51
N GLU A 277 20.00 -40.30 -22.68
CA GLU A 277 18.90 -40.85 -21.87
C GLU A 277 18.02 -41.85 -22.63
N MET A 278 17.95 -41.74 -23.96
CA MET A 278 17.11 -42.58 -24.83
C MET A 278 17.87 -43.04 -26.06
N SER A 279 17.71 -44.31 -26.42
CA SER A 279 18.20 -44.88 -27.67
C SER A 279 17.26 -45.95 -28.18
N GLY A 280 17.01 -45.96 -29.48
CA GLY A 280 16.09 -46.94 -30.06
C GLY A 280 15.98 -46.84 -31.56
N LYS A 281 15.61 -47.97 -32.18
CA LYS A 281 15.21 -48.01 -33.58
C LYS A 281 13.82 -47.36 -33.70
N ILE A 282 13.66 -46.53 -34.73
CA ILE A 282 12.37 -45.93 -35.06
C ILE A 282 11.55 -46.96 -35.82
N ILE A 283 10.37 -47.29 -35.30
CA ILE A 283 9.44 -48.24 -35.91
C ILE A 283 8.29 -47.54 -36.66
N ALA A 284 7.96 -46.31 -36.27
CA ALA A 284 7.01 -45.46 -36.97
C ALA A 284 7.37 -43.99 -36.78
N GLN A 285 7.00 -43.16 -37.76
CA GLN A 285 7.25 -41.72 -37.72
C GLN A 285 6.11 -40.93 -38.35
N ARG A 286 5.91 -39.70 -37.86
CA ARG A 286 5.06 -38.68 -38.51
C ARG A 286 5.82 -37.36 -38.60
N GLY A 287 5.71 -36.69 -39.75
CA GLY A 287 6.47 -35.49 -40.10
C GLY A 287 7.20 -35.67 -41.44
N PRO A 288 8.09 -34.75 -41.81
CA PRO A 288 8.46 -33.54 -41.06
C PRO A 288 7.33 -32.50 -41.03
N TYR A 289 7.01 -32.00 -39.84
CA TYR A 289 6.22 -30.78 -39.69
C TYR A 289 7.16 -29.58 -39.81
N LEU A 290 7.06 -28.86 -40.93
CA LEU A 290 7.92 -27.72 -41.22
C LEU A 290 7.38 -26.46 -40.56
N LEU A 291 8.22 -25.84 -39.74
CA LEU A 291 7.94 -24.60 -39.03
C LEU A 291 8.98 -23.55 -39.44
N SER A 292 8.53 -22.34 -39.69
CA SER A 292 9.41 -21.21 -39.97
C SER A 292 8.75 -19.90 -39.59
N GLY A 293 9.56 -18.90 -39.29
CA GLY A 293 9.09 -17.55 -39.00
C GLY A 293 10.20 -16.53 -39.17
N ASN A 294 9.84 -15.26 -39.13
CA ASN A 294 10.77 -14.14 -39.27
C ASN A 294 11.61 -14.19 -40.56
N TRP A 295 11.09 -14.77 -41.64
CA TRP A 295 11.83 -14.96 -42.91
C TRP A 295 12.24 -13.64 -43.59
N TRP A 296 11.66 -12.52 -43.17
CA TRP A 296 11.92 -11.18 -43.69
C TRP A 296 13.02 -10.41 -42.94
N ASP A 297 13.59 -10.96 -41.86
CA ASP A 297 14.66 -10.32 -41.08
C ASP A 297 15.80 -11.28 -40.71
N GLU A 298 16.86 -10.74 -40.09
CA GLU A 298 18.04 -11.50 -39.67
C GLU A 298 17.73 -12.53 -38.57
N LYS A 299 16.55 -12.49 -37.94
CA LYS A 299 16.08 -13.43 -36.91
C LYS A 299 15.27 -14.58 -37.52
N SER A 300 15.35 -14.77 -38.84
CA SER A 300 14.74 -15.90 -39.53
C SER A 300 15.07 -17.23 -38.84
N TRP A 301 14.07 -18.07 -38.72
CA TRP A 301 14.22 -19.40 -38.14
C TRP A 301 13.42 -20.42 -38.94
N ARG A 302 13.95 -21.63 -38.97
CA ARG A 302 13.33 -22.81 -39.55
C ARG A 302 13.58 -23.99 -38.64
N ARG A 303 12.65 -24.94 -38.64
CA ARG A 303 12.71 -26.14 -37.82
C ARG A 303 11.81 -27.20 -38.44
N ALA A 304 12.28 -28.42 -38.49
CA ALA A 304 11.47 -29.58 -38.84
C ALA A 304 11.22 -30.40 -37.57
N GLU A 305 9.98 -30.82 -37.35
CA GLU A 305 9.60 -31.67 -36.20
C GLU A 305 9.08 -33.04 -36.66
N TRP A 306 9.38 -34.06 -35.86
CA TRP A 306 8.89 -35.41 -36.04
C TRP A 306 8.34 -35.95 -34.73
N ASP A 307 7.24 -36.67 -34.85
CA ASP A 307 6.76 -37.57 -33.79
C ASP A 307 7.27 -38.97 -34.14
N LEU A 308 8.09 -39.55 -33.27
CA LEU A 308 8.84 -40.78 -33.52
C LEU A 308 8.41 -41.82 -32.50
N GLN A 309 8.04 -43.01 -32.99
CA GLN A 309 7.78 -44.17 -32.16
C GLN A 309 9.02 -45.06 -32.14
N LEU A 310 9.55 -45.29 -30.96
CA LEU A 310 10.70 -46.15 -30.72
C LEU A 310 10.24 -47.61 -30.51
N GLU A 311 11.12 -48.57 -30.81
CA GLU A 311 10.87 -50.01 -30.63
C GLU A 311 10.54 -50.40 -29.18
N ASN A 312 11.04 -49.65 -28.20
CA ASN A 312 10.73 -49.84 -26.78
C ASN A 312 9.31 -49.37 -26.39
N GLY A 313 8.53 -48.84 -27.34
CA GLY A 313 7.17 -48.35 -27.14
C GLY A 313 7.06 -46.87 -26.80
N GLU A 314 8.17 -46.15 -26.62
CA GLU A 314 8.16 -44.71 -26.32
C GLU A 314 7.78 -43.90 -27.56
N LEU A 315 6.92 -42.90 -27.37
CA LEU A 315 6.58 -41.91 -28.37
C LEU A 315 7.29 -40.61 -28.01
N VAL A 316 8.17 -40.12 -28.87
CA VAL A 316 9.01 -38.94 -28.61
C VAL A 316 8.79 -37.88 -29.67
N ARG A 317 8.87 -36.60 -29.28
CA ARG A 317 8.95 -35.49 -30.22
C ARG A 317 10.41 -35.09 -30.39
N ALA A 318 10.91 -35.15 -31.62
CA ALA A 318 12.24 -34.68 -31.99
C ALA A 318 12.14 -33.54 -33.00
N HIS A 319 13.17 -32.71 -33.03
CA HIS A 319 13.30 -31.68 -34.03
C HIS A 319 14.72 -31.59 -34.59
N GLU A 320 14.80 -31.12 -35.81
CA GLU A 320 16.03 -30.81 -36.51
C GLU A 320 16.07 -29.33 -36.84
N ARG A 321 17.24 -28.75 -36.63
CA ARG A 321 17.55 -27.38 -37.04
C ARG A 321 19.01 -27.31 -37.49
N ASP A 322 19.22 -26.94 -38.75
CA ASP A 322 20.54 -26.67 -39.34
C ASP A 322 21.54 -27.84 -39.13
N GLY A 323 21.05 -29.07 -39.30
CA GLY A 323 21.77 -30.33 -39.14
C GLY A 323 21.80 -30.87 -37.70
N VAL A 324 21.30 -30.13 -36.72
CA VAL A 324 21.36 -30.52 -35.30
C VAL A 324 20.02 -31.08 -34.85
N TRP A 325 20.04 -32.32 -34.36
CA TRP A 325 18.88 -33.01 -33.82
C TRP A 325 18.77 -32.89 -32.31
N LYS A 326 17.55 -32.67 -31.83
CA LYS A 326 17.23 -32.64 -30.39
C LYS A 326 15.89 -33.29 -30.11
N ILE A 327 15.75 -33.86 -28.91
CA ILE A 327 14.50 -34.42 -28.41
C ILE A 327 13.85 -33.39 -27.49
N ASP A 328 12.64 -32.99 -27.85
CA ASP A 328 11.84 -31.98 -27.18
C ASP A 328 11.11 -32.53 -25.95
N GLY A 329 10.74 -33.81 -25.99
CA GLY A 329 9.94 -34.45 -24.95
C GLY A 329 9.47 -35.85 -25.32
N VAL A 330 8.88 -36.50 -24.32
CA VAL A 330 8.24 -37.82 -24.44
C VAL A 330 6.75 -37.64 -24.18
N TYR A 331 5.93 -38.33 -24.95
CA TYR A 331 4.49 -38.33 -24.79
C TYR A 331 4.06 -39.33 -23.71
N ASP A 332 3.10 -38.90 -22.89
CA ASP A 332 2.45 -39.65 -21.81
C ASP A 332 1.01 -40.05 -22.15
#